data_AF-A0A8B8K1M1-F1
#
_entry.id   AF-A0A8B8K1M1-F1
#
_cell.length_a   1.000
_cell.length_b   1.000
_cell.length_c   1.000
_cell.angle_alpha   90.00
_cell.angle_beta   90.00
_cell.angle_gamma   90.00
#
_symmetry.space_group_name_H-M   'P 1'
#
loop_
_entity.id
_entity.type
_entity.pdbx_description
1 polymer ?
#
loop_
_entity_poly.entity_id
_entity_poly.type
_entity_poly.pdbx_seq_one_letter_code
_entity_poly.pdbx_strand_id
1 'polypeptide(L)'
;MQLYVLGFIWKLSTQPAYKGGLLDEKNVFFKRLFWTFRPCIDDFAFCKPIVQVDGTFLYGKYKGTLLVAVAQDGRNNLIPIAFAVVEGETSDAWFFFLRNLRRYVTPQEGLCLISDRHETMRSAYSRSGSVWTENNSVHVYCIRHIAQNFMRRFKNPALKKDVVNMAYGMTESRFFYYYNIVKDNNSESAQWLDNIPREKWALAWDNGRCWGHMTTNLAESINSILKKTRNLPICSMVMATYTCCNKFFIERGRKVDAMINAGHVYSEVAIKQFKMHCQRRTHIESSPLTKQALDF
;
A
#
# COMPACT_ATOMS: atom_id res chain seq x y z
N MET A 1 10.90 -15.31 30.24
CA MET A 1 10.23 -14.50 29.21
C MET A 1 11.29 -14.03 28.24
N GLN A 2 11.38 -14.64 27.06
CA GLN A 2 12.43 -14.30 26.08
C GLN A 2 12.10 -12.93 25.48
N LEU A 3 12.85 -11.90 25.87
CA LEU A 3 12.59 -10.48 25.59
C LEU A 3 12.94 -10.05 24.15
N TYR A 4 13.48 -10.96 23.33
CA TYR A 4 13.93 -10.68 21.97
C TYR A 4 13.49 -11.77 21.01
N VAL A 5 12.64 -11.40 20.05
CA VAL A 5 12.45 -12.18 18.83
C VAL A 5 13.61 -11.82 17.90
N LEU A 6 14.41 -12.80 17.51
CA LEU A 6 15.59 -12.58 16.69
C LEU A 6 15.18 -11.96 15.34
N GLY A 7 15.83 -10.85 14.96
CA GLY A 7 15.49 -10.08 13.76
C GLY A 7 14.24 -9.17 13.87
N PHE A 8 13.71 -8.94 15.07
CA PHE A 8 12.77 -7.86 15.35
C PHE A 8 13.47 -6.50 15.28
N ILE A 9 13.02 -5.62 14.39
CA ILE A 9 13.54 -4.25 14.26
C ILE A 9 12.52 -3.28 14.82
N TRP A 10 12.96 -2.39 15.72
CA TRP A 10 12.14 -1.31 16.22
C TRP A 10 12.94 0.00 16.32
N LYS A 11 12.22 1.13 16.27
CA LYS A 11 12.77 2.46 16.52
C LYS A 11 11.81 3.24 17.39
N LEU A 12 12.27 3.64 18.57
CA LEU A 12 11.52 4.47 19.51
C LEU A 12 12.00 5.92 19.41
N SER A 13 11.07 6.84 19.44
CA SER A 13 11.30 8.26 19.65
C SER A 13 10.52 8.70 20.88
N THR A 14 11.22 9.37 21.79
CA THR A 14 10.66 9.96 23.00
C THR A 14 10.90 11.47 23.00
N GLN A 15 10.20 12.17 23.89
CA GLN A 15 10.43 13.57 24.21
C GLN A 15 10.75 13.70 25.70
N PRO A 16 11.60 14.66 26.09
CA PRO A 16 11.85 14.94 27.50
C PRO A 16 10.57 15.33 28.23
N ALA A 17 10.41 14.87 29.47
CA ALA A 17 9.35 15.35 30.35
C ALA A 17 9.84 16.51 31.19
N TYR A 18 8.96 17.46 31.50
CA TYR A 18 9.26 18.60 32.37
C TYR A 18 8.24 18.68 33.49
N LYS A 19 8.70 18.92 34.72
CA LYS A 19 7.86 19.11 35.91
C LYS A 19 8.23 20.42 36.58
N GLY A 20 7.29 21.36 36.62
CA GLY A 20 7.56 22.72 37.14
C GLY A 20 8.60 23.50 36.34
N GLY A 21 8.72 23.24 35.03
CA GLY A 21 9.73 23.88 34.15
C GLY A 21 11.13 23.26 34.20
N LEU A 22 11.39 22.35 35.15
CA LEU A 22 12.65 21.59 35.23
C LEU A 22 12.52 20.26 34.50
N LEU A 23 13.63 19.82 33.89
CA LEU A 23 13.71 18.53 33.21
C LEU A 23 13.48 17.40 34.23
N ASP A 24 12.55 16.50 33.95
CA ASP A 24 12.34 15.28 34.72
C ASP A 24 13.21 14.17 34.13
N GLU A 25 14.39 13.95 34.72
CA GLU A 25 15.36 12.95 34.26
C GLU A 25 14.83 11.50 34.34
N LYS A 26 13.78 11.25 35.12
CA LYS A 26 13.24 9.90 35.33
C LYS A 26 12.14 9.55 34.34
N ASN A 27 11.51 10.55 33.72
CA ASN A 27 10.35 10.35 32.87
C ASN A 27 10.57 10.91 31.46
N VAL A 28 9.98 10.23 30.49
CA VAL A 28 9.94 10.69 29.11
C VAL A 28 8.53 10.51 28.57
N PHE A 29 8.15 11.39 27.64
CA PHE A 29 6.92 11.22 26.88
C PHE A 29 7.22 10.34 25.67
N PHE A 30 6.46 9.27 25.50
CA PHE A 30 6.48 8.51 24.27
C PHE A 30 6.00 9.40 23.12
N LYS A 31 6.71 9.35 21.98
CA LYS A 31 6.34 10.09 20.77
C LYS A 31 5.96 9.14 19.64
N ARG A 32 6.88 8.26 19.24
CA ARG A 32 6.70 7.36 18.09
C ARG A 32 7.39 6.02 18.31
N LEU A 33 6.80 4.97 17.78
CA LEU A 33 7.42 3.65 17.71
C LEU A 33 7.19 3.06 16.32
N PHE A 34 8.27 2.71 15.63
CA PHE A 34 8.24 1.89 14.42
C PHE A 34 8.63 0.47 14.79
N TRP A 35 8.01 -0.53 14.16
CA TRP A 35 8.48 -1.91 14.25
C TRP A 35 8.16 -2.76 13.01
N THR A 36 8.96 -3.80 12.82
CA THR A 36 8.78 -4.85 11.81
C THR A 36 9.41 -6.16 12.31
N PHE A 37 8.98 -7.29 11.73
CA PHE A 37 9.43 -8.64 12.11
C PHE A 37 10.32 -9.22 11.02
N ARG A 38 11.23 -10.13 11.40
CA ARG A 38 12.16 -10.75 10.45
C ARG A 38 11.47 -11.37 9.22
N PRO A 39 10.38 -12.17 9.36
CA PRO A 39 9.68 -12.72 8.21
C PRO A 39 9.09 -11.63 7.29
N CYS A 40 8.65 -10.50 7.84
CA CYS A 40 8.16 -9.37 7.04
C CYS A 40 9.25 -8.75 6.16
N ILE A 41 10.48 -8.69 6.66
CA ILE A 41 11.64 -8.17 5.93
C ILE A 41 12.06 -9.17 4.84
N ASP A 42 12.23 -10.43 5.22
CA ASP A 42 12.71 -11.47 4.32
C ASP A 42 11.70 -11.76 3.18
N ASP A 43 10.39 -11.77 3.46
CA ASP A 43 9.37 -12.02 2.45
C ASP A 43 9.22 -10.87 1.44
N PHE A 44 9.62 -9.64 1.79
CA PHE A 44 9.43 -8.49 0.89
C PHE A 44 10.22 -8.61 -0.41
N ALA A 45 11.40 -9.27 -0.37
CA ALA A 45 12.20 -9.53 -1.58
C ALA A 45 11.46 -10.40 -2.62
N PHE A 46 10.44 -11.15 -2.19
CA PHE A 46 9.60 -12.00 -3.04
C PHE A 46 8.21 -11.38 -3.33
N CYS A 47 8.00 -10.14 -2.88
CA CYS A 47 6.79 -9.38 -3.18
C CYS A 47 6.87 -8.68 -4.54
N LYS A 48 5.70 -8.35 -5.09
CA LYS A 48 5.62 -7.32 -6.13
C LYS A 48 6.26 -6.03 -5.58
N PRO A 49 6.94 -5.21 -6.39
CA PRO A 49 7.61 -3.98 -5.96
C PRO A 49 6.59 -2.85 -5.65
N ILE A 50 5.50 -3.17 -4.97
CA ILE A 50 4.45 -2.26 -4.57
C ILE A 50 4.33 -2.26 -3.05
N VAL A 51 4.14 -1.07 -2.48
CA VAL A 51 3.93 -0.89 -1.05
C VAL A 51 2.72 0.02 -0.87
N GLN A 52 1.74 -0.44 -0.11
CA GLN A 52 0.58 0.37 0.26
C GLN A 52 0.73 0.81 1.70
N VAL A 53 0.51 2.10 1.96
CA VAL A 53 0.54 2.65 3.31
C VAL A 53 -0.79 3.32 3.64
N ASP A 54 -1.24 3.13 4.86
CA ASP A 54 -2.47 3.75 5.37
C ASP A 54 -2.36 4.01 6.88
N GLY A 55 -3.09 5.02 7.33
CA GLY A 55 -3.16 5.44 8.72
C GLY A 55 -4.55 5.18 9.30
N THR A 56 -4.61 4.82 10.58
CA THR A 56 -5.87 4.72 11.30
C THR A 56 -5.77 5.24 12.72
N PHE A 57 -6.79 5.98 13.15
CA PHE A 57 -6.87 6.50 14.51
C PHE A 57 -6.98 5.39 15.56
N LEU A 58 -6.34 5.64 16.71
CA LEU A 58 -6.44 4.83 17.91
C LEU A 58 -7.62 5.28 18.78
N TYR A 59 -8.25 4.32 19.46
CA TYR A 59 -9.48 4.55 20.23
C TYR A 59 -9.27 4.53 21.76
N GLY A 60 -8.06 4.22 22.21
CA GLY A 60 -7.71 4.09 23.63
C GLY A 60 -7.35 5.41 24.31
N LYS A 61 -6.60 5.28 25.43
CA LYS A 61 -5.99 6.42 26.14
C LYS A 61 -4.97 7.15 25.25
N TYR A 62 -4.26 6.42 24.41
CA TYR A 62 -3.43 6.99 23.35
C TYR A 62 -4.32 7.38 22.17
N LYS A 63 -4.36 8.69 21.87
CA LYS A 63 -5.14 9.28 20.77
C LYS A 63 -4.35 9.44 19.46
N GLY A 64 -3.25 8.70 19.31
CA GLY A 64 -2.40 8.75 18.13
C GLY A 64 -2.96 7.98 16.93
N THR A 65 -2.09 7.74 15.95
CA THR A 65 -2.39 6.99 14.72
C THR A 65 -1.53 5.74 14.65
N LEU A 66 -2.13 4.61 14.25
CA LEU A 66 -1.42 3.43 13.80
C LEU A 66 -1.22 3.52 12.28
N LEU A 67 0.03 3.57 11.84
CA LEU A 67 0.43 3.49 10.44
C LEU A 67 0.79 2.05 10.11
N VAL A 68 0.37 1.60 8.92
CA VAL A 68 0.63 0.24 8.44
C VAL A 68 1.17 0.30 7.02
N ALA A 69 2.18 -0.52 6.74
CA ALA A 69 2.66 -0.79 5.39
C ALA A 69 2.33 -2.24 5.02
N VAL A 70 1.82 -2.44 3.81
CA VAL A 70 1.40 -3.75 3.29
C VAL A 70 1.94 -3.93 1.88
N ALA A 71 2.53 -5.09 1.63
CA ALA A 71 2.95 -5.55 0.31
C ALA A 71 2.02 -6.66 -0.19
N GLN A 72 2.21 -7.04 -1.46
CA GLN A 72 1.55 -8.21 -2.03
C GLN A 72 2.55 -9.13 -2.69
N ASP A 73 2.45 -10.42 -2.41
CA ASP A 73 3.31 -11.42 -3.06
C ASP A 73 2.86 -11.76 -4.49
N GLY A 74 3.68 -12.57 -5.17
CA GLY A 74 3.35 -13.11 -6.51
C GLY A 74 2.11 -14.02 -6.56
N ARG A 75 1.57 -14.44 -5.40
CA ARG A 75 0.34 -15.24 -5.28
C ARG A 75 -0.87 -14.39 -4.86
N ASN A 76 -0.75 -13.07 -4.89
CA ASN A 76 -1.76 -12.09 -4.49
C ASN A 76 -2.13 -12.10 -2.99
N ASN A 77 -1.33 -12.74 -2.14
CA ASN A 77 -1.49 -12.68 -0.69
C ASN A 77 -1.03 -11.32 -0.14
N LEU A 78 -1.82 -10.82 0.80
CA LEU A 78 -1.49 -9.64 1.60
C LEU A 78 -0.36 -9.97 2.58
N ILE A 79 0.70 -9.18 2.59
CA ILE A 79 1.79 -9.32 3.56
C ILE A 79 1.93 -8.00 4.31
N PRO A 80 1.56 -7.91 5.61
CA PRO A 80 1.91 -6.74 6.40
C PRO A 80 3.43 -6.71 6.59
N ILE A 81 4.06 -5.57 6.29
CA ILE A 81 5.52 -5.48 6.29
C ILE A 81 6.10 -4.55 7.35
N ALA A 82 5.34 -3.56 7.83
CA ALA A 82 5.78 -2.67 8.91
C ALA A 82 4.60 -1.95 9.58
N PHE A 83 4.86 -1.46 10.78
CA PHE A 83 3.89 -0.75 11.60
C PHE A 83 4.54 0.44 12.31
N ALA A 84 3.76 1.47 12.62
CA ALA A 84 4.17 2.47 13.57
C ALA A 84 3.02 3.08 14.37
N VAL A 85 3.26 3.39 15.63
CA VAL A 85 2.40 4.29 16.42
C VAL A 85 3.04 5.66 16.43
N VAL A 86 2.26 6.67 16.06
CA VAL A 86 2.68 8.07 15.97
C VAL A 86 1.65 8.99 16.62
N GLU A 87 2.04 10.22 16.92
CA GLU A 87 1.17 11.21 17.55
C GLU A 87 -0.03 11.65 16.68
N GLY A 88 0.09 11.47 15.36
CA GLY A 88 -0.93 11.83 14.37
C GLY A 88 -0.37 11.74 12.94
N GLU A 89 -1.17 12.06 11.93
CA GLU A 89 -0.77 12.02 10.52
C GLU A 89 -0.04 13.30 10.06
N THR A 90 0.99 13.68 10.81
CA THR A 90 1.84 14.84 10.51
C THR A 90 2.92 14.51 9.48
N SER A 91 3.50 15.52 8.83
CA SER A 91 4.63 15.32 7.90
C SER A 91 5.83 14.67 8.61
N ASP A 92 6.12 15.05 9.86
CA ASP A 92 7.20 14.45 10.64
C ASP A 92 6.93 12.97 10.99
N ALA A 93 5.68 12.63 11.32
CA ALA A 93 5.29 11.26 11.64
C ALA A 93 5.41 10.34 10.41
N TRP A 94 4.92 10.80 9.27
CA TRP A 94 5.07 10.09 8.00
C TRP A 94 6.53 9.99 7.55
N PHE A 95 7.32 11.05 7.72
CA PHE A 95 8.75 11.01 7.43
C PHE A 95 9.47 9.96 8.30
N PHE A 96 9.16 9.92 9.60
CA PHE A 96 9.68 8.90 10.50
C PHE A 96 9.30 7.48 10.03
N PHE A 97 8.04 7.28 9.62
CA PHE A 97 7.58 5.98 9.13
C PHE A 97 8.26 5.57 7.82
N LEU A 98 8.19 6.42 6.80
CA LEU A 98 8.72 6.18 5.46
C LEU A 98 10.24 5.96 5.47
N ARG A 99 10.99 6.76 6.25
CA ARG A 99 12.44 6.60 6.36
C ARG A 99 12.83 5.24 6.94
N ASN A 100 12.15 4.80 7.99
CA ASN A 100 12.42 3.50 8.62
C ASN A 100 11.94 2.35 7.72
N LEU A 101 10.81 2.50 7.05
CA LEU A 101 10.29 1.52 6.08
C LEU A 101 11.31 1.28 4.94
N ARG A 102 11.79 2.35 4.31
CA ARG A 102 12.81 2.29 3.24
C ARG A 102 14.08 1.62 3.71
N ARG A 103 14.58 2.02 4.88
CA ARG A 103 15.87 1.57 5.41
C ARG A 103 15.87 0.09 5.81
N TYR A 104 14.81 -0.40 6.43
CA TYR A 104 14.83 -1.71 7.08
C TYR A 104 14.05 -2.80 6.34
N VAL A 105 13.11 -2.43 5.48
CA VAL A 105 12.19 -3.39 4.85
C VAL A 105 12.27 -3.31 3.34
N THR A 106 12.35 -2.09 2.78
CA THR A 106 12.18 -1.88 1.34
C THR A 106 13.37 -1.16 0.70
N PRO A 107 14.61 -1.69 0.78
CA PRO A 107 15.80 -1.01 0.26
C PRO A 107 15.93 -1.07 -1.27
N GLN A 108 15.21 -1.97 -1.93
CA GLN A 108 15.29 -2.19 -3.39
C GLN A 108 14.79 -1.00 -4.22
N GLU A 109 15.33 -0.83 -5.41
CA GLU A 109 14.93 0.23 -6.34
C GLU A 109 13.64 -0.12 -7.11
N GLY A 110 13.03 0.88 -7.76
CA GLY A 110 11.85 0.70 -8.61
C GLY A 110 10.55 0.41 -7.87
N LEU A 111 10.41 0.89 -6.63
CA LEU A 111 9.20 0.68 -5.83
C LEU A 111 8.06 1.62 -6.23
N CYS A 112 6.83 1.11 -6.21
CA CYS A 112 5.62 1.91 -6.26
C CYS A 112 4.99 2.03 -4.86
N LEU A 113 5.06 3.21 -4.25
CA LEU A 113 4.37 3.54 -3.01
C LEU A 113 2.97 4.06 -3.33
N ILE A 114 1.93 3.43 -2.78
CA ILE A 114 0.53 3.85 -2.93
C ILE A 114 0.01 4.34 -1.57
N SER A 115 -0.52 5.56 -1.52
CA SER A 115 -1.11 6.13 -0.31
C SER A 115 -2.33 7.01 -0.58
N ASP A 116 -2.97 7.53 0.47
CA ASP A 116 -3.88 8.67 0.33
C ASP A 116 -3.16 9.91 -0.24
N ARG A 117 -3.91 10.78 -0.93
CA ARG A 117 -3.53 12.11 -1.43
C ARG A 117 -3.59 13.13 -0.29
N HIS A 118 -2.83 12.91 0.77
CA HIS A 118 -2.71 13.87 1.87
C HIS A 118 -1.41 14.69 1.76
N GLU A 119 -1.46 16.00 2.01
CA GLU A 119 -0.30 16.88 1.82
C GLU A 119 0.87 16.52 2.76
N THR A 120 0.56 16.04 3.96
CA THR A 120 1.57 15.58 4.92
C THR A 120 2.36 14.38 4.40
N MET A 121 1.73 13.49 3.62
CA MET A 121 2.41 12.36 2.96
C MET A 121 3.35 12.81 1.85
N ARG A 122 2.88 13.74 0.99
CA ARG A 122 3.69 14.30 -0.10
C ARG A 122 4.93 15.01 0.44
N SER A 123 4.73 15.86 1.45
CA SER A 123 5.81 16.55 2.16
C SER A 123 6.82 15.56 2.76
N ALA A 124 6.36 14.50 3.42
CA ALA A 124 7.22 13.48 4.01
C ALA A 124 8.01 12.67 2.97
N TYR A 125 7.38 12.31 1.86
CA TYR A 125 8.00 11.55 0.77
C TYR A 125 9.14 12.33 0.14
N SER A 126 8.90 13.59 -0.24
CA SER A 126 9.87 14.44 -0.93
C SER A 126 10.91 15.10 0.00
N ARG A 127 10.81 14.90 1.32
CA ARG A 127 11.75 15.49 2.28
C ARG A 127 13.14 14.87 2.17
N SER A 128 14.17 15.72 2.20
CA SER A 128 15.56 15.27 2.25
C SER A 128 15.79 14.27 3.39
N GLY A 129 16.46 13.15 3.07
CA GLY A 129 16.72 12.05 3.99
C GLY A 129 15.60 11.03 4.14
N SER A 130 14.49 11.15 3.40
CA SER A 130 13.46 10.10 3.34
C SER A 130 13.98 8.85 2.61
N VAL A 131 14.95 9.05 1.71
CA VAL A 131 15.50 8.03 0.79
C VAL A 131 14.46 7.55 -0.25
N TRP A 132 13.28 8.17 -0.27
CA TRP A 132 12.29 8.05 -1.33
C TRP A 132 12.52 9.21 -2.31
N THR A 133 12.85 8.87 -3.56
CA THR A 133 13.14 9.83 -4.62
C THR A 133 12.47 9.37 -5.90
N GLU A 134 12.19 10.30 -6.82
CA GLU A 134 11.55 9.94 -8.09
C GLU A 134 12.43 9.05 -8.98
N ASN A 135 13.74 9.00 -8.72
CA ASN A 135 14.67 8.11 -9.41
C ASN A 135 14.57 6.65 -8.93
N ASN A 136 14.25 6.44 -7.66
CA ASN A 136 14.25 5.10 -7.04
C ASN A 136 12.87 4.54 -6.71
N SER A 137 11.85 5.38 -6.76
CA SER A 137 10.49 5.02 -6.41
C SER A 137 9.47 5.98 -7.02
N VAL A 138 8.25 5.50 -7.18
CA VAL A 138 7.11 6.29 -7.66
C VAL A 138 6.07 6.35 -6.55
N HIS A 139 5.58 7.55 -6.26
CA HIS A 139 4.47 7.77 -5.35
C HIS A 139 3.18 7.92 -6.13
N VAL A 140 2.19 7.08 -5.85
CA VAL A 140 0.89 7.03 -6.52
C VAL A 140 -0.22 7.25 -5.50
N TYR A 141 -1.22 8.02 -5.88
CA TYR A 141 -2.38 8.35 -5.07
C TYR A 141 -3.49 7.34 -5.28
N CYS A 142 -4.07 6.91 -4.17
CA CYS A 142 -5.20 6.01 -4.15
C CYS A 142 -6.42 6.61 -4.86
N ILE A 143 -6.89 5.96 -5.94
CA ILE A 143 -8.08 6.40 -6.68
C ILE A 143 -9.34 6.40 -5.81
N ARG A 144 -9.44 5.49 -4.83
CA ARG A 144 -10.58 5.47 -3.90
C ARG A 144 -10.66 6.79 -3.11
N HIS A 145 -9.52 7.30 -2.66
CA HIS A 145 -9.45 8.57 -1.94
C HIS A 145 -9.69 9.78 -2.86
N ILE A 146 -9.12 9.78 -4.07
CA ILE A 146 -9.42 10.81 -5.09
C ILE A 146 -10.92 10.85 -5.39
N ALA A 147 -11.54 9.70 -5.64
CA ALA A 147 -12.97 9.58 -5.90
C ALA A 147 -13.82 10.01 -4.69
N GLN A 148 -13.35 9.77 -3.46
CA GLN A 148 -14.05 10.22 -2.25
C GLN A 148 -13.95 11.75 -2.08
N ASN A 149 -12.80 12.34 -2.36
CA ASN A 149 -12.62 13.80 -2.36
C ASN A 149 -13.44 14.47 -3.47
N PHE A 150 -13.48 13.86 -4.65
CA PHE A 150 -14.36 14.26 -5.75
C PHE A 150 -15.83 14.26 -5.30
N MET A 151 -16.30 13.19 -4.65
CA MET A 151 -17.67 13.10 -4.12
C MET A 151 -17.98 14.17 -3.08
N ARG A 152 -17.03 14.47 -2.18
CA ARG A 152 -17.24 15.52 -1.17
C ARG A 152 -17.44 16.90 -1.80
N ARG A 153 -16.73 17.18 -2.90
CA ARG A 153 -16.80 18.47 -3.61
C ARG A 153 -18.01 18.57 -4.54
N PHE A 154 -18.18 17.60 -5.44
CA PHE A 154 -19.15 17.71 -6.54
C PHE A 154 -20.46 16.94 -6.29
N LYS A 155 -20.49 16.06 -5.28
CA LYS A 155 -21.67 15.29 -4.86
C LYS A 155 -22.36 14.50 -5.99
N ASN A 156 -21.61 14.10 -7.03
CA ASN A 156 -22.14 13.38 -8.19
C ASN A 156 -21.64 11.92 -8.24
N PRO A 157 -22.48 10.93 -7.89
CA PRO A 157 -22.07 9.53 -7.84
C PRO A 157 -21.83 8.90 -9.22
N ALA A 158 -22.49 9.39 -10.28
CA ALA A 158 -22.25 8.92 -11.64
C ALA A 158 -20.85 9.33 -12.10
N LEU A 159 -20.52 10.62 -11.97
CA LEU A 159 -19.19 11.12 -12.33
C LEU A 159 -18.08 10.53 -11.46
N LYS A 160 -18.34 10.21 -10.19
CA LYS A 160 -17.39 9.44 -9.36
C LYS A 160 -17.03 8.11 -10.00
N LYS A 161 -18.02 7.39 -10.53
CA LYS A 161 -17.80 6.10 -11.21
C LYS A 161 -16.94 6.31 -12.46
N ASP A 162 -17.20 7.36 -13.23
CA ASP A 162 -16.41 7.70 -14.41
C ASP A 162 -14.97 8.10 -14.07
N VAL A 163 -14.75 8.83 -12.98
CA VAL A 163 -13.39 9.13 -12.47
C VAL A 163 -12.64 7.86 -12.09
N VAL A 164 -13.30 6.88 -11.47
CA VAL A 164 -12.67 5.59 -11.17
C VAL A 164 -12.36 4.83 -12.48
N ASN A 165 -13.29 4.78 -13.42
CA ASN A 165 -13.07 4.10 -14.70
C ASN A 165 -11.95 4.76 -15.52
N MET A 166 -11.87 6.09 -15.47
CA MET A 166 -10.81 6.89 -16.08
C MET A 166 -9.45 6.49 -15.56
N ALA A 167 -9.28 6.40 -14.22
CA ALA A 167 -8.03 5.98 -13.60
C ALA A 167 -7.59 4.56 -13.99
N TYR A 168 -8.55 3.64 -14.16
CA TYR A 168 -8.29 2.27 -14.61
C TYR A 168 -8.18 2.12 -16.14
N GLY A 169 -8.30 3.22 -16.90
CA GLY A 169 -8.05 3.23 -18.33
C GLY A 169 -6.61 2.83 -18.62
N MET A 170 -6.40 1.65 -19.21
CA MET A 170 -5.06 1.13 -19.54
C MET A 170 -4.41 1.85 -20.74
N THR A 171 -5.18 2.64 -21.49
CA THR A 171 -4.71 3.41 -22.65
C THR A 171 -5.14 4.86 -22.51
N GLU A 172 -4.37 5.78 -23.10
CA GLU A 172 -4.73 7.19 -23.13
C GLU A 172 -6.10 7.42 -23.76
N SER A 173 -6.43 6.70 -24.84
CA SER A 173 -7.75 6.79 -25.49
C SER A 173 -8.89 6.43 -24.53
N ARG A 174 -8.73 5.38 -23.71
CA ARG A 174 -9.74 4.98 -22.73
C ARG A 174 -9.82 5.98 -21.58
N PHE A 175 -8.69 6.55 -21.16
CA PHE A 175 -8.68 7.62 -20.18
C PHE A 175 -9.46 8.84 -20.69
N PHE A 176 -9.13 9.32 -21.90
CA PHE A 176 -9.76 10.51 -22.48
C PHE A 176 -11.25 10.33 -22.79
N TYR A 177 -11.70 9.10 -23.09
CA TYR A 177 -13.12 8.78 -23.20
C TYR A 177 -13.89 9.16 -21.92
N TYR A 178 -13.44 8.69 -20.75
CA TYR A 178 -14.09 9.04 -19.49
C TYR A 178 -13.83 10.49 -19.07
N TYR A 179 -12.65 11.05 -19.39
CA TYR A 179 -12.37 12.47 -19.15
C TYR A 179 -13.38 13.38 -19.87
N ASN A 180 -13.69 13.09 -21.14
CA ASN A 180 -14.67 13.86 -21.90
C ASN A 180 -16.08 13.74 -21.31
N ILE A 181 -16.50 12.55 -20.85
CA ILE A 181 -17.77 12.40 -20.11
C ILE A 181 -17.80 13.32 -18.89
N VAL A 182 -16.73 13.34 -18.09
CA VAL A 182 -16.64 14.19 -16.89
C VAL A 182 -16.67 15.68 -17.28
N LYS A 183 -15.91 16.07 -18.31
CA LYS A 183 -15.81 17.45 -18.80
C LYS A 183 -17.14 17.98 -19.36
N ASP A 184 -17.84 17.18 -20.16
CA ASP A 184 -19.09 17.56 -20.81
C ASP A 184 -20.24 17.69 -19.79
N ASN A 185 -20.20 16.91 -18.71
CA ASN A 185 -21.17 17.01 -17.61
C ASN A 185 -20.84 18.15 -16.64
N ASN A 186 -19.55 18.35 -16.32
CA ASN A 186 -19.10 19.40 -15.41
C ASN A 186 -17.62 19.76 -15.67
N SER A 187 -17.40 20.89 -16.35
CA SER A 187 -16.07 21.39 -16.70
C SER A 187 -15.21 21.74 -15.48
N GLU A 188 -15.79 22.26 -14.40
CA GLU A 188 -15.07 22.53 -13.14
C GLU A 188 -14.52 21.23 -12.53
N SER A 189 -15.27 20.13 -12.64
CA SER A 189 -14.87 18.83 -12.12
C SER A 189 -13.71 18.22 -12.91
N ALA A 190 -13.66 18.45 -14.23
CA ALA A 190 -12.52 18.09 -15.06
C ALA A 190 -11.27 18.95 -14.73
N GLN A 191 -11.44 20.27 -14.60
CA GLN A 191 -10.36 21.16 -14.18
C GLN A 191 -9.80 20.81 -12.80
N TRP A 192 -10.65 20.37 -11.87
CA TRP A 192 -10.21 19.90 -10.57
C TRP A 192 -9.31 18.66 -10.67
N LEU A 193 -9.60 17.74 -11.60
CA LEU A 193 -8.80 16.55 -11.86
C LEU A 193 -7.48 16.89 -12.57
N ASP A 194 -7.47 17.90 -13.44
CA ASP A 194 -6.26 18.37 -14.12
C ASP A 194 -5.20 18.94 -13.15
N ASN A 195 -5.62 19.35 -11.94
CA ASN A 195 -4.70 19.73 -10.86
C ASN A 195 -3.98 18.53 -10.20
N ILE A 196 -4.25 17.30 -10.63
CA ILE A 196 -3.59 16.08 -10.15
C ILE A 196 -2.78 15.50 -11.31
N PRO A 197 -1.44 15.43 -11.20
CA PRO A 197 -0.60 14.86 -12.26
C PRO A 197 -1.05 13.43 -12.59
N ARG A 198 -1.31 13.15 -13.87
CA ARG A 198 -2.00 11.93 -14.32
C ARG A 198 -1.23 10.67 -13.97
N GLU A 199 0.09 10.72 -14.06
CA GLU A 199 1.02 9.66 -13.68
C GLU A 199 0.91 9.25 -12.20
N LYS A 200 0.36 10.13 -11.35
CA LYS A 200 0.16 9.83 -9.92
C LYS A 200 -1.15 9.08 -9.67
N TRP A 201 -2.05 8.87 -10.63
CA TRP A 201 -3.35 8.25 -10.35
C TRP A 201 -4.04 7.55 -11.54
N ALA A 202 -3.42 7.48 -12.72
CA ALA A 202 -3.97 6.83 -13.90
C ALA A 202 -3.03 5.77 -14.48
N LEU A 203 -3.57 4.58 -14.77
CA LEU A 203 -2.82 3.45 -15.29
C LEU A 203 -2.21 3.69 -16.67
N ALA A 204 -2.84 4.52 -17.51
CA ALA A 204 -2.33 4.84 -18.84
C ALA A 204 -0.91 5.44 -18.83
N TRP A 205 -0.48 6.07 -17.73
CA TRP A 205 0.87 6.66 -17.57
C TRP A 205 1.73 5.94 -16.52
N ASP A 206 1.28 4.80 -16.00
CA ASP A 206 1.97 4.07 -14.94
C ASP A 206 3.22 3.31 -15.42
N ASN A 207 3.29 2.94 -16.71
CA ASN A 207 4.29 2.03 -17.29
C ASN A 207 4.38 0.68 -16.55
N GLY A 208 3.27 0.21 -15.97
CA GLY A 208 3.18 -1.07 -15.26
C GLY A 208 3.78 -1.10 -13.85
N ARG A 209 4.21 0.03 -13.30
CA ARG A 209 4.87 0.13 -11.98
C ARG A 209 3.92 -0.18 -10.82
N CYS A 210 2.64 0.13 -10.95
CA CYS A 210 1.61 -0.16 -9.96
C CYS A 210 1.16 -1.62 -9.95
N TRP A 211 1.54 -2.44 -10.94
CA TRP A 211 1.05 -3.82 -11.07
C TRP A 211 -0.49 -3.93 -11.06
N GLY A 212 -1.18 -2.91 -11.58
CA GLY A 212 -2.64 -2.81 -11.59
C GLY A 212 -3.28 -2.35 -10.27
N HIS A 213 -2.48 -2.05 -9.23
CA HIS A 213 -2.97 -1.53 -7.96
C HIS A 213 -3.11 -0.01 -8.01
N MET A 214 -4.34 0.50 -7.92
CA MET A 214 -4.59 1.95 -7.83
C MET A 214 -5.23 2.36 -6.50
N THR A 215 -5.43 1.42 -5.56
CA THR A 215 -6.09 1.66 -4.27
C THR A 215 -5.23 1.23 -3.10
N THR A 216 -5.53 1.74 -1.91
CA THR A 216 -4.96 1.32 -0.61
C THR A 216 -5.74 0.16 0.04
N ASN A 217 -6.51 -0.61 -0.74
CA ASN A 217 -7.39 -1.66 -0.22
C ASN A 217 -6.63 -2.72 0.60
N LEU A 218 -5.36 -2.99 0.27
CA LEU A 218 -4.53 -3.95 0.99
C LEU A 218 -4.25 -3.45 2.42
N ALA A 219 -3.84 -2.18 2.53
CA ALA A 219 -3.60 -1.52 3.81
C ALA A 219 -4.88 -1.37 4.63
N GLU A 220 -6.00 -0.99 4.01
CA GLU A 220 -7.32 -0.91 4.65
C GLU A 220 -7.80 -2.27 5.19
N SER A 221 -7.51 -3.37 4.48
CA SER A 221 -7.85 -4.72 4.91
C SER A 221 -7.09 -5.11 6.18
N ILE A 222 -5.77 -4.84 6.23
CA ILE A 222 -4.97 -5.07 7.45
C ILE A 222 -5.44 -4.16 8.58
N ASN A 223 -5.75 -2.90 8.27
CA ASN A 223 -6.32 -1.98 9.24
C ASN A 223 -7.61 -2.55 9.84
N SER A 224 -8.49 -3.13 9.03
CA SER A 224 -9.73 -3.78 9.49
C SER A 224 -9.45 -4.97 10.44
N ILE A 225 -8.47 -5.82 10.11
CA ILE A 225 -8.04 -6.93 10.97
C ILE A 225 -7.56 -6.41 12.34
N LEU A 226 -6.81 -5.31 12.34
CA LEU A 226 -6.28 -4.68 13.55
C LEU A 226 -7.29 -3.77 14.28
N LYS A 227 -8.55 -3.67 13.81
CA LYS A 227 -9.53 -2.74 14.40
C LYS A 227 -9.71 -2.93 15.91
N LYS A 228 -9.74 -4.19 16.37
CA LYS A 228 -9.90 -4.52 17.80
C LYS A 228 -8.64 -4.25 18.64
N THR A 229 -7.47 -4.03 18.03
CA THR A 229 -6.23 -3.78 18.77
C THR A 229 -6.00 -2.29 19.03
N ARG A 230 -6.75 -1.41 18.36
CA ARG A 230 -6.55 0.05 18.39
C ARG A 230 -6.90 0.74 19.71
N ASN A 231 -7.53 0.03 20.64
CA ASN A 231 -7.83 0.52 21.98
C ASN A 231 -6.86 -0.03 23.05
N LEU A 232 -5.94 -0.92 22.68
CA LEU A 232 -5.02 -1.57 23.60
C LEU A 232 -3.82 -0.66 23.93
N PRO A 233 -3.11 -0.93 25.03
CA PRO A 233 -1.79 -0.35 25.28
C PRO A 233 -0.81 -0.65 24.14
N ILE A 234 0.16 0.24 23.89
CA ILE A 234 1.12 0.12 22.78
C ILE A 234 1.85 -1.22 22.79
N CYS A 235 2.32 -1.69 23.96
CA CYS A 235 2.97 -3.00 24.07
C CYS A 235 2.04 -4.14 23.65
N SER A 236 0.77 -4.09 24.05
CA SER A 236 -0.24 -5.07 23.65
C SER A 236 -0.56 -4.99 22.15
N MET A 237 -0.49 -3.81 21.53
CA MET A 237 -0.61 -3.67 20.08
C MET A 237 0.54 -4.35 19.34
N VAL A 238 1.79 -4.12 19.79
CA VAL A 238 2.97 -4.78 19.21
C VAL A 238 2.82 -6.30 19.32
N MET A 239 2.45 -6.80 20.51
CA MET A 239 2.20 -8.23 20.71
C MET A 239 1.06 -8.77 19.84
N ALA A 240 -0.03 -8.03 19.66
CA ALA A 240 -1.13 -8.44 18.80
C ALA A 240 -0.70 -8.51 17.33
N THR A 241 0.07 -7.53 16.84
CA THR A 241 0.63 -7.58 15.47
C THR A 241 1.60 -8.74 15.30
N TYR A 242 2.43 -9.05 16.30
CA TYR A 242 3.30 -10.22 16.30
C TYR A 242 2.51 -11.52 16.19
N THR A 243 1.52 -11.72 17.06
CA THR A 243 0.69 -12.93 17.05
C THR A 243 -0.05 -13.10 15.72
N CYS A 244 -0.58 -12.02 15.16
CA CYS A 244 -1.25 -12.04 13.86
C CYS A 244 -0.29 -12.40 12.72
N CYS A 245 0.89 -11.76 12.66
CA CYS A 245 1.89 -12.04 11.64
C CYS A 245 2.42 -13.47 11.77
N ASN A 246 2.76 -13.90 12.99
CA ASN A 246 3.28 -15.24 13.24
C ASN A 246 2.28 -16.33 12.79
N LYS A 247 1.00 -16.17 13.15
CA LYS A 247 -0.05 -17.07 12.68
C LYS A 247 -0.13 -17.11 11.15
N PHE A 248 -0.11 -15.94 10.51
CA PHE A 248 -0.14 -15.83 9.05
C PHE A 248 1.04 -16.54 8.38
N PHE A 249 2.27 -16.29 8.82
CA PHE A 249 3.47 -16.89 8.23
C PHE A 249 3.51 -18.41 8.45
N ILE A 250 3.11 -18.91 9.63
CA ILE A 250 3.05 -20.36 9.90
C ILE A 250 2.01 -21.04 9.00
N GLU A 251 0.80 -20.49 8.90
CA GLU A 251 -0.26 -21.08 8.07
C GLU A 251 0.12 -21.06 6.59
N ARG A 252 0.76 -19.99 6.14
CA ARG A 252 1.29 -19.85 4.78
C ARG A 252 2.39 -20.88 4.51
N GLY A 253 3.36 -21.04 5.41
CA GLY A 253 4.44 -22.01 5.29
C GLY A 253 3.91 -23.43 5.10
N ARG A 254 2.99 -23.86 5.98
CA ARG A 254 2.34 -25.19 5.87
C ARG A 254 1.64 -25.42 4.53
N LYS A 255 0.97 -24.39 3.98
CA LYS A 255 0.33 -24.49 2.66
C LYS A 255 1.36 -24.69 1.56
N VAL A 256 2.48 -23.97 1.62
CA VAL A 256 3.57 -24.10 0.63
C VAL A 256 4.22 -25.48 0.75
N ASP A 257 4.49 -25.96 1.95
CA ASP A 257 5.06 -27.29 2.18
C ASP A 257 4.15 -28.38 1.63
N ALA A 258 2.84 -28.28 1.89
CA ALA A 258 1.85 -29.21 1.33
C ALA A 258 1.83 -29.19 -0.20
N MET A 259 1.94 -28.00 -0.82
CA MET A 259 2.02 -27.89 -2.27
C MET A 259 3.29 -28.55 -2.84
N ILE A 260 4.44 -28.33 -2.20
CA ILE A 260 5.72 -28.93 -2.60
C ILE A 260 5.65 -30.46 -2.46
N ASN A 261 5.11 -30.96 -1.35
CA ASN A 261 4.95 -32.40 -1.11
C ASN A 261 3.99 -33.06 -2.10
N ALA A 262 3.00 -32.33 -2.62
CA ALA A 262 2.11 -32.79 -3.69
C ALA A 262 2.73 -32.68 -5.10
N GLY A 263 4.00 -32.27 -5.22
CA GLY A 263 4.71 -32.16 -6.49
C GLY A 263 4.39 -30.92 -7.31
N HIS A 264 3.76 -29.89 -6.73
CA HIS A 264 3.48 -28.65 -7.46
C HIS A 264 4.75 -27.81 -7.66
N VAL A 265 5.09 -27.56 -8.93
CA VAL A 265 6.22 -26.68 -9.31
C VAL A 265 5.82 -25.20 -9.31
N TYR A 266 4.57 -24.90 -9.66
CA TYR A 266 4.05 -23.53 -9.77
C TYR A 266 2.92 -23.27 -8.78
N SER A 267 2.70 -21.99 -8.47
CA SER A 267 1.52 -21.59 -7.70
C SER A 267 0.23 -21.86 -8.46
N GLU A 268 -0.87 -22.10 -7.74
CA GLU A 268 -2.19 -22.23 -8.37
C GLU A 268 -2.57 -21.01 -9.21
N VAL A 269 -2.18 -19.82 -8.76
CA VAL A 269 -2.38 -18.55 -9.48
C VAL A 269 -1.64 -18.58 -10.82
N ALA A 270 -0.37 -19.00 -10.84
CA ALA A 270 0.41 -19.11 -12.06
C ALA A 270 -0.20 -20.16 -13.02
N ILE A 271 -0.55 -21.34 -12.50
CA ILE A 271 -1.20 -22.41 -13.28
C ILE A 271 -2.51 -21.90 -13.91
N LYS A 272 -3.33 -21.17 -13.14
CA LYS A 272 -4.58 -20.57 -13.64
C LYS A 272 -4.31 -19.57 -14.75
N GLN A 273 -3.30 -18.70 -14.61
CA GLN A 273 -2.92 -17.74 -15.64
C GLN A 273 -2.42 -18.43 -16.91
N PHE A 274 -1.58 -19.46 -16.79
CA PHE A 274 -1.13 -20.25 -17.93
C PHE A 274 -2.32 -20.87 -18.69
N LYS A 275 -3.25 -21.51 -17.97
CA LYS A 275 -4.45 -22.10 -18.57
C LYS A 275 -5.30 -21.06 -19.30
N MET A 276 -5.54 -19.89 -18.69
CA MET A 276 -6.29 -18.81 -19.33
C MET A 276 -5.58 -18.27 -20.58
N HIS A 277 -4.24 -18.16 -20.55
CA HIS A 277 -3.48 -17.71 -21.71
C HIS A 277 -3.55 -18.73 -22.86
N CYS A 278 -3.38 -20.03 -22.57
CA CYS A 278 -3.53 -21.09 -23.55
C CYS A 278 -4.92 -21.09 -24.20
N GLN A 279 -5.99 -20.95 -23.40
CA GLN A 279 -7.36 -20.86 -23.90
C GLN A 279 -7.58 -19.65 -24.83
N ARG A 280 -7.00 -18.49 -24.49
CA ARG A 280 -7.08 -17.30 -25.36
C ARG A 280 -6.34 -17.50 -26.67
N ARG A 281 -5.17 -18.15 -26.66
CA ARG A 281 -4.43 -18.49 -27.89
C ARG A 281 -5.22 -19.45 -28.79
N THR A 282 -5.81 -20.50 -28.22
CA THR A 282 -6.64 -21.43 -29.01
C THR A 282 -7.86 -20.73 -29.61
N HIS A 283 -8.46 -19.75 -28.91
CA HIS A 283 -9.55 -18.94 -29.47
C HIS A 283 -9.10 -18.00 -30.60
N ILE A 284 -7.90 -17.42 -30.48
CA ILE A 284 -7.31 -16.56 -31.52
C ILE A 284 -6.93 -17.39 -32.75
N GLU A 285 -6.39 -18.60 -32.58
CA GLU A 285 -6.07 -19.51 -33.70
C GLU A 285 -7.33 -20.10 -34.36
N SER A 286 -8.44 -20.22 -33.62
CA SER A 286 -9.74 -20.65 -34.16
C SER A 286 -10.60 -19.50 -34.72
N SER A 287 -10.13 -18.24 -34.65
CA SER A 287 -10.86 -17.09 -35.18
C SER A 287 -10.90 -17.15 -36.72
N PRO A 288 -12.06 -16.91 -37.37
CA PRO A 288 -12.16 -16.90 -38.83
C PRO A 288 -11.20 -15.90 -39.50
N LEU A 289 -10.78 -14.85 -38.77
CA LEU A 289 -9.90 -13.79 -39.27
C LEU A 289 -8.41 -14.20 -39.35
N THR A 290 -7.96 -15.15 -38.53
CA THR A 290 -6.55 -15.64 -38.54
C THR A 290 -6.35 -16.77 -39.55
N LYS A 291 -7.38 -17.56 -39.86
CA LYS A 291 -7.33 -18.54 -40.96
C LYS A 291 -7.16 -17.89 -42.35
N GLN A 292 -7.64 -16.67 -42.55
CA GLN A 292 -7.43 -15.93 -43.81
C GLN A 292 -6.02 -15.34 -43.97
N ALA A 293 -5.21 -15.28 -42.91
CA ALA A 293 -3.87 -14.69 -42.96
C ALA A 293 -2.75 -15.72 -43.24
N LEU A 294 -3.08 -17.01 -43.35
CA LEU A 294 -2.12 -18.10 -43.63
C LEU A 294 -2.29 -18.67 -45.05
N ASP A 295 -3.22 -18.14 -45.85
CA ASP A 295 -3.44 -18.52 -47.26
C ASP A 295 -2.94 -17.44 -48.25
N PHE A 296 -1.92 -16.65 -47.87
CA PHE A 296 -1.16 -15.77 -48.76
C PHE A 296 0.35 -15.98 -48.63
#